data_AF-A0A6B2G4C0-F1
#
_entry.id   AF-A0A6B2G4C0-F1
#
_cell.length_a   1.000
_cell.length_b   1.000
_cell.length_c   1.000
_cell.angle_alpha   90.00
_cell.angle_beta   90.00
_cell.angle_gamma   90.00
#
_symmetry.space_group_name_H-M   'P 1'
#
loop_
_entity.id
_entity.type
_entity.pdbx_description
1 polymer ?
#
loop_
_entity_poly.entity_id
_entity_poly.type
_entity_poly.pdbx_seq_one_letter_code
_entity_poly.pdbx_strand_id
1 'polypeptide(L)'
;MVVLEARASYEQDIEEDDIPFEEEVLRHSYNVPSWTRYVDHKLSKKSLFNSIFTIYERALKQLPGSYKLWNAYLKLRRHYVREKSITDPAYEQANEAHQRSLIFMNKMPRIWIEFCKFMTFQRYVTRTRRLFDCALRALPVAQHYRIWPLYIEFLKLHDIPETGVIVLRRFLKLQPENVEDYIDYLVKYDRIDEAVEQLLKVVNKPDFQSKKGKSNHQLWFELCELICKNPEQVKSVEVAEIIKNGLQNFTDG
;
A
#
# COMPACT_ATOMS: atom_id res chain seq x y z
N MET A 1 6.95 5.59 -39.31
CA MET A 1 5.69 6.36 -39.40
C MET A 1 5.22 6.84 -38.03
N VAL A 2 4.93 5.95 -37.07
CA VAL A 2 4.41 6.33 -35.73
C VAL A 2 5.25 7.38 -34.97
N VAL A 3 6.58 7.32 -35.05
CA VAL A 3 7.47 8.28 -34.34
C VAL A 3 7.47 9.68 -35.00
N LEU A 4 7.23 9.76 -36.31
CA LEU A 4 7.17 11.03 -37.05
C LEU A 4 5.78 11.68 -36.92
N GLU A 5 4.71 10.90 -36.86
CA GLU A 5 3.36 11.38 -36.58
C GLU A 5 3.22 11.91 -35.13
N ALA A 6 3.86 11.24 -34.17
CA ALA A 6 3.96 11.78 -32.81
C ALA A 6 4.72 13.13 -32.82
N ARG A 7 5.85 13.21 -33.54
CA ARG A 7 6.63 14.45 -33.71
C ARG A 7 5.81 15.62 -34.28
N ALA A 8 4.98 15.36 -35.28
CA ALA A 8 4.12 16.36 -35.92
C ALA A 8 2.96 16.84 -35.03
N SER A 9 2.49 16.00 -34.09
CA SER A 9 1.47 16.42 -33.11
C SER A 9 2.02 17.30 -31.96
N TYR A 10 3.34 17.31 -31.73
CA TYR A 10 3.96 18.00 -30.60
C TYR A 10 4.21 19.50 -30.84
N GLU A 11 4.40 19.93 -32.08
CA GLU A 11 4.64 21.34 -32.43
C GLU A 11 3.35 22.18 -32.46
N GLN A 12 2.17 21.55 -32.40
CA GLN A 12 0.88 22.24 -32.47
C GLN A 12 0.41 22.88 -31.14
N ASP A 13 1.09 22.63 -30.01
CA ASP A 13 0.67 23.09 -28.67
C ASP A 13 1.64 24.13 -28.02
N ILE A 14 2.64 24.60 -28.76
CA ILE A 14 3.59 25.63 -28.30
C ILE A 14 3.10 27.00 -28.80
N GLU A 15 2.62 27.81 -27.87
CA GLU A 15 2.19 29.20 -28.11
C GLU A 15 3.42 30.13 -28.12
N GLU A 16 3.30 31.33 -28.69
CA GLU A 16 4.39 32.31 -28.73
C GLU A 16 4.91 32.67 -27.33
N ASP A 17 4.01 32.74 -26.34
CA ASP A 17 4.35 33.01 -24.94
C ASP A 17 5.16 31.88 -24.27
N ASP A 18 5.18 30.66 -24.84
CA ASP A 18 5.96 29.53 -24.32
C ASP A 18 7.42 29.59 -24.76
N ILE A 19 7.73 30.36 -25.82
CA ILE A 19 9.07 30.44 -26.43
C ILE A 19 10.16 30.77 -25.39
N PRO A 20 9.99 31.75 -24.48
CA PRO A 20 11.01 32.05 -23.48
C PRO A 20 11.31 30.87 -22.55
N PHE A 21 10.29 30.08 -22.22
CA PHE A 21 10.43 28.91 -21.34
C PHE A 21 11.04 27.71 -22.08
N GLU A 22 10.68 27.52 -23.35
CA GLU A 22 11.29 26.51 -24.22
C GLU A 22 12.79 26.77 -24.39
N GLU A 23 13.19 28.03 -24.64
CA GLU A 23 14.60 28.41 -24.70
C GLU A 23 15.33 28.19 -23.38
N GLU A 24 14.72 28.55 -22.24
CA GLU A 24 15.33 28.36 -20.92
C GLU A 24 15.59 26.87 -20.65
N VAL A 25 14.61 26.02 -20.95
CA VAL A 25 14.69 24.57 -20.76
C VAL A 25 15.69 23.92 -21.72
N LEU A 26 15.83 24.41 -22.95
CA LEU A 26 16.83 23.93 -23.89
C LEU A 26 18.26 24.31 -23.43
N ARG A 27 18.46 25.53 -22.93
CA ARG A 27 19.75 25.99 -22.39
C ARG A 27 20.12 25.31 -21.08
N HIS A 28 19.13 25.00 -20.24
CA HIS A 28 19.32 24.46 -18.89
C HIS A 28 18.50 23.18 -18.65
N SER A 29 18.68 22.18 -19.50
CA SER A 29 17.90 20.92 -19.51
C SER A 29 17.97 20.11 -18.21
N TYR A 30 19.05 20.25 -17.44
CA TYR A 30 19.23 19.56 -16.15
C TYR A 30 18.78 20.41 -14.93
N ASN A 31 18.17 21.57 -15.15
CA ASN A 31 17.74 22.47 -14.09
C ASN A 31 16.25 22.27 -13.74
N VAL A 32 15.98 21.66 -12.57
CA VAL A 32 14.60 21.42 -12.10
C VAL A 32 13.76 22.70 -12.00
N PRO A 33 14.25 23.82 -11.43
CA PRO A 33 13.58 25.11 -11.47
C PRO A 33 13.06 25.56 -12.84
N SER A 34 13.87 25.46 -13.90
CA SER A 34 13.48 25.90 -15.25
C SER A 34 12.25 25.12 -15.76
N TRP A 35 12.28 23.79 -15.60
CA TRP A 35 11.12 22.95 -15.90
C TRP A 35 9.90 23.26 -15.03
N THR A 36 10.10 23.56 -13.74
CA THR A 36 9.01 23.87 -12.81
C THR A 36 8.31 25.17 -13.21
N ARG A 37 9.08 26.23 -13.54
CA ARG A 37 8.53 27.51 -14.01
C ARG A 37 7.71 27.35 -15.28
N TYR A 38 8.19 26.53 -16.21
CA TYR A 38 7.47 26.28 -17.45
C TYR A 38 6.12 25.58 -17.19
N VAL A 39 6.12 24.57 -16.32
CA VAL A 39 4.86 23.92 -15.91
C VAL A 39 3.93 24.89 -15.19
N ASP A 40 4.45 25.72 -14.30
CA ASP A 40 3.66 26.71 -13.56
C ASP A 40 3.02 27.73 -14.52
N HIS A 41 3.76 28.16 -15.56
CA HIS A 41 3.22 29.00 -16.64
C HIS A 41 2.01 28.34 -17.31
N LYS A 42 2.16 27.11 -17.82
CA LYS A 42 1.05 26.37 -18.46
C LYS A 42 -0.13 26.12 -17.51
N LEU A 43 0.13 25.85 -16.23
CA LEU A 43 -0.93 25.68 -15.22
C LEU A 43 -1.69 26.99 -14.99
N SER A 44 -1.00 28.13 -14.91
CA SER A 44 -1.61 29.45 -14.72
C SER A 44 -2.50 29.87 -15.89
N LYS A 45 -2.12 29.49 -17.12
CA LYS A 45 -2.91 29.67 -18.33
C LYS A 45 -4.10 28.72 -18.47
N LYS A 46 -4.24 27.74 -17.56
CA LYS A 46 -5.24 26.66 -17.66
C LYS A 46 -5.15 25.90 -18.99
N SER A 47 -3.93 25.73 -19.51
CA SER A 47 -3.69 24.96 -20.72
C SER A 47 -4.12 23.49 -20.57
N LEU A 48 -4.31 22.80 -21.69
CA LEU A 48 -4.71 21.40 -21.70
C LEU A 48 -3.72 20.52 -20.92
N PHE A 49 -4.24 19.59 -20.11
CA PHE A 49 -3.42 18.67 -19.30
C PHE A 49 -2.40 17.88 -20.14
N ASN A 50 -2.73 17.53 -21.38
CA ASN A 50 -1.83 16.78 -22.27
C ASN A 50 -0.54 17.57 -22.60
N SER A 51 -0.65 18.88 -22.81
CA SER A 51 0.52 19.76 -23.02
C SER A 51 1.41 19.76 -21.77
N ILE A 52 0.81 19.90 -20.59
CA ILE A 52 1.53 19.87 -19.30
C ILE A 52 2.19 18.51 -19.05
N PHE A 53 1.50 17.41 -19.34
CA PHE A 53 2.07 16.06 -19.24
C PHE A 53 3.28 15.88 -20.15
N THR A 54 3.24 16.43 -21.36
CA THR A 54 4.34 16.37 -22.31
C THR A 54 5.58 17.09 -21.77
N ILE A 55 5.41 18.26 -21.13
CA ILE A 55 6.50 18.99 -20.48
C ILE A 55 7.12 18.14 -19.35
N TYR A 56 6.29 17.52 -18.50
CA TYR A 56 6.79 16.62 -17.47
C TYR A 56 7.53 15.40 -18.03
N GLU A 57 7.01 14.76 -19.08
CA GLU A 57 7.69 13.61 -19.71
C GLU A 57 9.03 14.03 -20.33
N ARG A 58 9.13 15.23 -20.91
CA ARG A 58 10.40 15.79 -21.38
C ARG A 58 11.36 16.05 -20.23
N ALA A 59 10.89 16.66 -19.14
CA ALA A 59 11.69 16.94 -17.96
C ALA A 59 12.25 15.65 -17.34
N LEU A 60 11.41 14.62 -17.22
CA LEU A 60 11.78 13.33 -16.61
C LEU A 60 12.68 12.47 -17.50
N LYS A 61 12.68 12.68 -18.82
CA LYS A 61 13.70 12.10 -19.72
C LYS A 61 15.10 12.66 -19.44
N GLN A 62 15.20 13.95 -19.13
CA GLN A 62 16.48 14.59 -18.80
C GLN A 62 16.89 14.35 -17.34
N LEU A 63 15.91 14.34 -16.42
CA LEU A 63 16.10 14.26 -14.97
C LEU A 63 15.28 13.11 -14.35
N PRO A 64 15.59 11.85 -14.67
CA PRO A 64 14.80 10.70 -14.22
C PRO A 64 14.88 10.46 -12.70
N GLY A 65 15.91 10.95 -12.02
CA GLY A 65 16.06 10.84 -10.56
C GLY A 65 15.38 11.96 -9.75
N SER A 66 14.75 12.93 -10.40
CA SER A 66 14.19 14.09 -9.70
C SER A 66 12.91 13.74 -8.95
N TYR A 67 13.02 13.57 -7.63
CA TYR A 67 11.87 13.34 -6.76
C TYR A 67 10.80 14.43 -6.90
N LYS A 68 11.23 15.70 -6.96
CA LYS A 68 10.32 16.85 -7.02
C LYS A 68 9.44 16.78 -8.28
N LEU A 69 10.05 16.51 -9.44
CA LEU A 69 9.33 16.38 -10.72
C LEU A 69 8.42 15.17 -10.73
N TRP A 70 8.89 13.99 -10.31
CA TRP A 70 8.06 12.79 -10.23
C TRP A 70 6.86 12.96 -9.31
N ASN A 71 7.08 13.48 -8.10
CA ASN A 71 6.00 13.65 -7.13
C ASN A 71 4.93 14.64 -7.63
N ALA A 72 5.35 15.76 -8.25
CA ALA A 72 4.43 16.73 -8.84
C ALA A 72 3.66 16.14 -10.04
N TYR A 73 4.37 15.47 -10.94
CA TYR A 73 3.78 14.84 -12.12
C TYR A 73 2.73 13.78 -11.77
N LEU A 74 3.08 12.85 -10.86
CA LEU A 74 2.18 11.80 -10.43
C LEU A 74 0.96 12.36 -9.70
N LYS A 75 1.15 13.41 -8.88
CA LYS A 75 0.04 14.10 -8.23
C LYS A 75 -0.92 14.72 -9.25
N LEU A 76 -0.39 15.35 -10.30
CA LEU A 76 -1.19 15.92 -11.38
C LEU A 76 -1.94 14.84 -12.16
N ARG A 77 -1.27 13.74 -12.53
CA ARG A 77 -1.91 12.58 -13.19
C ARG A 77 -3.06 12.00 -12.36
N ARG A 78 -2.86 11.80 -11.05
CA ARG A 78 -3.92 11.33 -10.13
C ARG A 78 -5.08 12.32 -10.01
N HIS A 79 -4.80 13.63 -10.05
CA HIS A 79 -5.84 14.65 -10.03
C HIS A 79 -6.68 14.62 -11.31
N TYR A 80 -6.02 14.55 -12.47
CA TYR A 80 -6.67 14.50 -13.78
C TYR A 80 -7.64 13.32 -13.95
N VAL A 81 -7.26 12.13 -13.46
CA VAL A 81 -8.12 10.94 -13.60
C VAL A 81 -9.28 10.90 -12.61
N ARG A 82 -9.30 11.75 -11.57
CA ARG A 82 -10.30 11.68 -10.49
C ARG A 82 -11.73 11.86 -10.98
N GLU A 83 -11.93 12.68 -12.01
CA GLU A 83 -13.25 12.98 -12.58
C GLU A 83 -13.67 12.00 -13.69
N LYS A 84 -12.80 11.04 -14.01
CA LYS A 84 -13.02 10.06 -15.07
C LYS A 84 -13.50 8.72 -14.52
N SER A 85 -14.11 7.92 -15.37
CA SER A 85 -14.40 6.52 -15.05
C SER A 85 -13.09 5.74 -14.83
N ILE A 86 -13.10 4.77 -13.93
CA ILE A 86 -11.96 3.86 -13.67
C ILE A 86 -11.55 3.08 -14.93
N THR A 87 -12.48 2.89 -15.87
CA THR A 87 -12.23 2.24 -17.16
C THR A 87 -11.58 3.14 -18.21
N ASP A 88 -11.44 4.44 -17.95
CA ASP A 88 -10.80 5.38 -18.88
C ASP A 88 -9.30 5.03 -19.03
N PRO A 89 -8.76 5.00 -20.27
CA PRO A 89 -7.34 4.71 -20.52
C PRO A 89 -6.36 5.59 -19.72
N ALA A 90 -6.77 6.79 -19.30
CA ALA A 90 -5.96 7.68 -18.49
C ALA A 90 -5.58 7.08 -17.13
N TYR A 91 -6.40 6.18 -16.55
CA TYR A 91 -6.04 5.45 -15.33
C TYR A 91 -4.85 4.53 -15.56
N GLU A 92 -4.82 3.79 -16.67
CA GLU A 92 -3.69 2.92 -16.98
C GLU A 92 -2.43 3.73 -17.30
N GLN A 93 -2.55 4.86 -18.01
CA GLN A 93 -1.42 5.78 -18.20
C GLN A 93 -0.87 6.32 -16.87
N ALA A 94 -1.73 6.62 -15.91
CA ALA A 94 -1.33 7.04 -14.57
C ALA A 94 -0.65 5.90 -13.80
N ASN A 95 -1.15 4.66 -13.94
CA ASN A 95 -0.54 3.45 -13.37
C ASN A 95 0.87 3.22 -13.95
N GLU A 96 1.03 3.31 -15.26
CA GLU A 96 2.32 3.20 -15.95
C GLU A 96 3.31 4.29 -15.52
N ALA A 97 2.85 5.54 -15.39
CA ALA A 97 3.68 6.62 -14.87
C ALA A 97 4.17 6.34 -13.45
N HIS A 98 3.29 5.81 -12.59
CA HIS A 98 3.66 5.36 -11.25
C HIS A 98 4.70 4.24 -11.29
N GLN A 99 4.50 3.22 -12.12
CA GLN A 99 5.45 2.11 -12.28
C GLN A 99 6.82 2.58 -12.78
N ARG A 100 6.87 3.47 -13.79
CA ARG A 100 8.12 4.06 -14.28
C ARG A 100 8.87 4.83 -13.20
N SER A 101 8.15 5.59 -12.38
CA SER A 101 8.76 6.34 -11.28
C SER A 101 9.49 5.44 -10.28
N LEU A 102 9.01 4.20 -10.08
CA LEU A 102 9.60 3.25 -9.15
C LEU A 102 10.96 2.72 -9.64
N ILE A 103 11.27 2.79 -10.94
CA ILE A 103 12.59 2.40 -11.46
C ILE A 103 13.69 3.25 -10.80
N PHE A 104 13.42 4.55 -10.64
CA PHE A 104 14.38 5.51 -10.07
C PHE A 104 14.14 5.78 -8.58
N MET A 105 12.88 5.72 -8.13
CA MET A 105 12.46 6.17 -6.79
C MET A 105 11.96 5.03 -5.88
N ASN A 106 12.39 3.78 -6.11
CA ASN A 106 11.95 2.61 -5.32
C ASN A 106 12.24 2.68 -3.82
N LYS A 107 13.18 3.53 -3.37
CA LYS A 107 13.49 3.72 -1.94
C LYS A 107 12.66 4.82 -1.28
N MET A 108 11.77 5.50 -2.01
CA MET A 108 10.98 6.62 -1.48
C MET A 108 9.60 6.14 -1.01
N PRO A 109 9.31 6.12 0.31
CA PRO A 109 8.06 5.57 0.83
C PRO A 109 6.81 6.31 0.34
N ARG A 110 6.93 7.63 0.15
CA ARG A 110 5.79 8.46 -0.22
C ARG A 110 5.24 8.10 -1.61
N ILE A 111 6.10 7.75 -2.55
CA ILE A 111 5.68 7.30 -3.89
C ILE A 111 4.91 5.99 -3.79
N TRP A 112 5.41 5.03 -2.99
CA TRP A 112 4.73 3.76 -2.75
C TRP A 112 3.37 3.93 -2.06
N ILE A 113 3.31 4.75 -1.01
CA ILE A 113 2.07 5.01 -0.26
C ILE A 113 1.00 5.59 -1.18
N GLU A 114 1.35 6.62 -1.96
CA GLU A 114 0.41 7.24 -2.90
C GLU A 114 -0.03 6.27 -3.99
N PHE A 115 0.88 5.43 -4.49
CA PHE A 115 0.53 4.44 -5.51
C PHE A 115 -0.36 3.33 -4.95
N CYS A 116 -0.06 2.82 -3.75
CA CYS A 116 -0.89 1.80 -3.09
C CYS A 116 -2.31 2.33 -2.85
N LYS A 117 -2.45 3.56 -2.33
CA LYS A 117 -3.76 4.21 -2.17
C LYS A 117 -4.51 4.35 -3.51
N PHE A 118 -3.80 4.77 -4.55
CA PHE A 118 -4.37 4.92 -5.88
C PHE A 118 -4.84 3.59 -6.48
N MET A 119 -4.10 2.50 -6.27
CA MET A 119 -4.48 1.16 -6.71
C MET A 119 -5.61 0.56 -5.87
N THR A 120 -5.64 0.82 -4.56
CA THR A 120 -6.76 0.44 -3.69
C THR A 120 -8.06 1.11 -4.14
N PHE A 121 -8.00 2.39 -4.54
CA PHE A 121 -9.16 3.10 -5.08
C PHE A 121 -9.72 2.44 -6.37
N GLN A 122 -8.86 1.96 -7.26
CA GLN A 122 -9.26 1.29 -8.50
C GLN A 122 -9.84 -0.13 -8.31
N ARG A 123 -9.76 -0.71 -7.10
CA ARG A 123 -10.32 -2.03 -6.75
C ARG A 123 -9.74 -3.24 -7.51
N TYR A 124 -8.58 -3.11 -8.15
CA TYR A 124 -7.89 -4.24 -8.79
C TYR A 124 -7.16 -5.13 -7.77
N VAL A 125 -7.91 -5.96 -7.04
CA VAL A 125 -7.43 -6.76 -5.89
C VAL A 125 -6.06 -7.42 -6.11
N THR A 126 -5.90 -8.22 -7.16
CA THR A 126 -4.66 -8.97 -7.41
C THR A 126 -3.48 -8.06 -7.71
N ARG A 127 -3.69 -7.00 -8.52
CA ARG A 127 -2.65 -6.04 -8.86
C ARG A 127 -2.24 -5.24 -7.63
N THR A 128 -3.20 -4.77 -6.85
CA THR A 128 -2.99 -4.01 -5.60
C THR A 128 -2.25 -4.84 -4.57
N ARG A 129 -2.65 -6.11 -4.35
CA ARG A 129 -1.94 -7.04 -3.46
C ARG A 129 -0.48 -7.21 -3.84
N ARG A 130 -0.21 -7.48 -5.13
CA ARG A 130 1.16 -7.61 -5.65
C ARG A 130 1.94 -6.31 -5.47
N LEU A 131 1.31 -5.15 -5.63
CA LEU A 131 1.95 -3.86 -5.42
C LEU A 131 2.36 -3.66 -3.95
N PHE A 132 1.49 -3.99 -3.00
CA PHE A 132 1.85 -3.95 -1.57
C PHE A 132 3.03 -4.87 -1.24
N ASP A 133 3.04 -6.09 -1.80
CA ASP A 133 4.18 -7.01 -1.65
C ASP A 133 5.47 -6.46 -2.28
N CYS A 134 5.38 -5.79 -3.44
CA CYS A 134 6.51 -5.09 -4.04
C CYS A 134 7.01 -3.94 -3.14
N ALA A 135 6.11 -3.16 -2.55
CA ALA A 135 6.48 -2.06 -1.65
C ALA A 135 7.23 -2.57 -0.42
N LEU A 136 6.74 -3.64 0.23
CA LEU A 136 7.39 -4.25 1.39
C LEU A 136 8.76 -4.87 1.05
N ARG A 137 8.95 -5.38 -0.17
CA ARG A 137 10.27 -5.85 -0.65
C ARG A 137 11.24 -4.71 -0.98
N ALA A 138 10.72 -3.62 -1.54
CA ALA A 138 11.55 -2.50 -1.98
C ALA A 138 12.04 -1.63 -0.81
N LEU A 139 11.19 -1.42 0.19
CA LEU A 139 11.45 -0.54 1.32
C LEU A 139 12.11 -1.28 2.50
N PRO A 140 13.04 -0.62 3.23
CA PRO A 140 13.58 -1.14 4.48
C PRO A 140 12.49 -1.48 5.51
N VAL A 141 12.74 -2.49 6.34
CA VAL A 141 11.80 -2.95 7.39
C VAL A 141 11.40 -1.81 8.34
N ALA A 142 12.33 -0.91 8.65
CA ALA A 142 12.08 0.28 9.46
C ALA A 142 10.98 1.20 8.91
N GLN A 143 10.58 1.06 7.64
CA GLN A 143 9.52 1.86 7.01
C GLN A 143 8.21 1.08 6.81
N HIS A 144 8.19 -0.23 7.12
CA HIS A 144 7.03 -1.09 6.91
C HIS A 144 5.80 -0.65 7.72
N TYR A 145 6.01 0.02 8.87
CA TYR A 145 4.93 0.61 9.68
C TYR A 145 4.06 1.60 8.89
N ARG A 146 4.56 2.16 7.77
CA ARG A 146 3.78 3.07 6.90
C ARG A 146 2.93 2.34 5.87
N ILE A 147 3.29 1.11 5.53
CA ILE A 147 2.65 0.32 4.47
C ILE A 147 1.62 -0.64 5.07
N TRP A 148 1.95 -1.28 6.20
CA TRP A 148 1.08 -2.27 6.83
C TRP A 148 -0.33 -1.77 7.15
N PRO A 149 -0.54 -0.57 7.73
CA PRO A 149 -1.89 -0.07 7.99
C PRO A 149 -2.75 0.01 6.72
N LEU A 150 -2.15 0.48 5.62
CA LEU A 150 -2.82 0.59 4.31
C LEU A 150 -3.14 -0.78 3.72
N TYR A 151 -2.25 -1.76 3.92
CA TYR A 151 -2.45 -3.12 3.43
C TYR A 151 -3.58 -3.81 4.23
N ILE A 152 -3.59 -3.67 5.55
CA ILE A 152 -4.65 -4.22 6.40
C ILE A 152 -5.99 -3.57 6.08
N GLU A 153 -6.03 -2.25 5.89
CA GLU A 153 -7.24 -1.53 5.44
C GLU A 153 -7.73 -2.07 4.08
N PHE A 154 -6.83 -2.25 3.12
CA PHE A 154 -7.16 -2.87 1.84
C PHE A 154 -7.77 -4.28 1.99
N LEU A 155 -7.23 -5.10 2.89
CA LEU A 155 -7.79 -6.44 3.15
C LEU A 155 -9.17 -6.36 3.78
N LYS A 156 -9.44 -5.40 4.67
CA LYS A 156 -10.76 -5.21 5.27
C LYS A 156 -11.82 -4.76 4.26
N LEU A 157 -11.40 -4.14 3.15
CA LEU A 157 -12.29 -3.70 2.07
C LEU A 157 -12.78 -4.85 1.17
N HIS A 158 -12.13 -6.01 1.19
CA HIS A 158 -12.41 -7.12 0.31
C HIS A 158 -12.60 -8.40 1.12
N ASP A 159 -13.66 -9.15 0.85
CA ASP A 159 -13.97 -10.37 1.61
C ASP A 159 -13.20 -11.58 1.07
N ILE A 160 -11.89 -11.62 1.35
CA ILE A 160 -10.97 -12.65 0.84
C ILE A 160 -10.15 -13.24 2.00
N PRO A 161 -10.73 -14.18 2.75
CA PRO A 161 -10.14 -14.69 3.99
C PRO A 161 -8.77 -15.34 3.79
N GLU A 162 -8.56 -16.11 2.72
CA GLU A 162 -7.31 -16.85 2.48
C GLU A 162 -6.14 -15.90 2.30
N THR A 163 -6.35 -14.82 1.54
CA THR A 163 -5.32 -13.80 1.35
C THR A 163 -5.08 -13.03 2.64
N GLY A 164 -6.15 -12.69 3.37
CA GLY A 164 -6.05 -12.00 4.65
C GLY A 164 -5.23 -12.78 5.67
N VAL A 165 -5.50 -14.08 5.83
CA VAL A 165 -4.75 -14.99 6.70
C VAL A 165 -3.27 -14.99 6.36
N ILE A 166 -2.90 -15.21 5.09
CA ILE A 166 -1.50 -15.28 4.67
C ILE A 166 -0.76 -13.96 4.96
N VAL A 167 -1.39 -12.83 4.65
CA VAL A 167 -0.78 -11.51 4.81
C VAL A 167 -0.65 -11.15 6.30
N LEU A 168 -1.67 -11.44 7.12
CA LEU A 168 -1.65 -11.16 8.55
C LEU A 168 -0.65 -12.04 9.29
N ARG A 169 -0.49 -13.34 8.93
CA ARG A 169 0.60 -14.17 9.47
C ARG A 169 1.98 -13.56 9.23
N ARG A 170 2.21 -12.98 8.04
CA ARG A 170 3.46 -12.28 7.74
C ARG A 170 3.62 -11.01 8.55
N PHE A 171 2.54 -10.25 8.74
CA PHE A 171 2.54 -9.05 9.57
C PHE A 171 2.91 -9.35 11.03
N LEU A 172 2.36 -10.42 11.60
CA LEU A 172 2.65 -10.84 12.98
C LEU A 172 4.11 -11.23 13.23
N LYS A 173 4.85 -11.66 12.21
CA LYS A 173 6.30 -11.91 12.34
C LYS A 173 7.09 -10.64 12.67
N LEU A 174 6.58 -9.48 12.28
CA LEU A 174 7.20 -8.17 12.53
C LEU A 174 6.62 -7.48 13.75
N GLN A 175 5.32 -7.66 14.00
CA GLN A 175 4.59 -7.03 15.10
C GLN A 175 3.74 -8.07 15.85
N PRO A 176 4.36 -8.90 16.71
CA PRO A 176 3.67 -9.94 17.46
C PRO A 176 2.59 -9.39 18.42
N GLU A 177 2.70 -8.13 18.82
CA GLU A 177 1.74 -7.41 19.66
C GLU A 177 0.32 -7.32 19.06
N ASN A 178 0.17 -7.48 17.74
CA ASN A 178 -1.13 -7.43 17.06
C ASN A 178 -1.81 -8.81 16.93
N VAL A 179 -1.33 -9.83 17.65
CA VAL A 179 -1.87 -11.20 17.58
C VAL A 179 -3.36 -11.26 17.97
N GLU A 180 -3.81 -10.44 18.90
CA GLU A 180 -5.22 -10.38 19.30
C GLU A 180 -6.13 -9.89 18.17
N ASP A 181 -5.68 -8.92 17.38
CA ASP A 181 -6.42 -8.42 16.21
C ASP A 181 -6.50 -9.51 15.12
N TYR A 182 -5.50 -10.38 15.05
CA TYR A 182 -5.48 -11.53 14.15
C TYR A 182 -6.41 -12.66 14.60
N ILE A 183 -6.46 -12.94 15.91
CA ILE A 183 -7.39 -13.92 16.48
C ILE A 183 -8.83 -13.51 16.20
N ASP A 184 -9.18 -12.24 16.43
CA ASP A 184 -10.51 -11.71 16.08
C ASP A 184 -10.84 -11.90 14.59
N TYR A 185 -9.85 -11.67 13.72
CA TYR A 185 -10.00 -11.87 12.27
C TYR A 185 -10.27 -13.34 11.94
N LEU A 186 -9.55 -14.28 12.55
CA LEU A 186 -9.77 -15.71 12.34
C LEU A 186 -11.15 -16.16 12.81
N VAL A 187 -11.58 -15.71 13.99
CA VAL A 187 -12.92 -16.00 14.52
C VAL A 187 -14.01 -15.44 13.60
N LYS A 188 -13.84 -14.21 13.09
CA LYS A 188 -14.79 -13.59 12.15
C LYS A 188 -15.00 -14.43 10.88
N TYR A 189 -13.96 -15.11 10.40
CA TYR A 189 -13.97 -15.90 9.17
C TYR A 189 -14.13 -17.42 9.42
N ASP A 190 -14.62 -17.81 10.62
CA ASP A 190 -14.87 -19.21 11.00
C ASP A 190 -13.62 -20.11 10.89
N ARG A 191 -12.44 -19.54 11.18
CA ARG A 191 -11.15 -20.23 11.20
C ARG A 191 -10.74 -20.56 12.63
N ILE A 192 -11.63 -21.28 13.31
CA ILE A 192 -11.58 -21.49 14.77
C ILE A 192 -10.34 -22.26 15.21
N ASP A 193 -9.99 -23.33 14.51
CA ASP A 193 -8.84 -24.19 14.86
C ASP A 193 -7.53 -23.39 14.94
N GLU A 194 -7.29 -22.53 13.95
CA GLU A 194 -6.13 -21.66 13.91
C GLU A 194 -6.21 -20.55 14.98
N ALA A 195 -7.41 -20.03 15.26
CA ALA A 195 -7.61 -19.04 16.31
C ALA A 195 -7.25 -19.61 17.70
N VAL A 196 -7.68 -20.84 17.98
CA VAL A 196 -7.35 -21.58 19.20
C VAL A 196 -5.85 -21.83 19.30
N GLU A 197 -5.20 -22.24 18.21
CA GLU A 197 -3.75 -22.46 18.20
C GLU A 197 -2.97 -21.16 18.50
N GLN A 198 -3.38 -20.03 17.92
CA GLN A 198 -2.75 -18.74 18.20
C GLN A 198 -3.01 -18.29 19.63
N LEU A 199 -4.24 -18.40 20.13
CA LEU A 199 -4.61 -17.98 21.47
C LEU A 199 -3.88 -18.83 22.54
N LEU A 200 -3.74 -20.14 22.32
CA LEU A 200 -2.93 -21.00 23.18
C LEU A 200 -1.45 -20.56 23.22
N LYS A 201 -0.86 -20.21 22.06
CA LYS A 201 0.50 -19.66 21.99
C LYS A 201 0.65 -18.34 22.73
N VAL A 202 -0.43 -17.56 22.83
CA VAL A 202 -0.45 -16.30 23.59
C VAL A 202 -0.51 -16.58 25.09
N VAL A 203 -1.43 -17.43 25.55
CA VAL A 203 -1.59 -17.71 26.99
C VAL A 203 -0.36 -18.41 27.59
N ASN A 204 0.26 -19.32 26.83
CA ASN A 204 1.46 -20.03 27.29
C ASN A 204 2.72 -19.15 27.34
N LYS A 205 2.66 -17.89 26.90
CA LYS A 205 3.78 -16.95 27.00
C LYS A 205 3.64 -16.11 28.27
N PRO A 206 4.50 -16.31 29.29
CA PRO A 206 4.40 -15.59 30.56
C PRO A 206 4.62 -14.07 30.40
N ASP A 207 5.46 -13.66 29.44
CA ASP A 207 5.79 -12.25 29.20
C ASP A 207 4.84 -11.55 28.20
N PHE A 208 3.77 -12.22 27.75
CA PHE A 208 2.87 -11.62 26.79
C PHE A 208 2.07 -10.47 27.42
N GLN A 209 2.15 -9.30 26.81
CA GLN A 209 1.37 -8.13 27.19
C GLN A 209 0.25 -7.92 26.18
N SER A 210 -1.01 -8.00 26.65
CA SER A 210 -2.17 -7.74 25.82
C SER A 210 -2.21 -6.28 25.39
N LYS A 211 -2.33 -6.06 24.08
CA LYS A 211 -2.56 -4.73 23.50
C LYS A 211 -3.93 -4.19 23.90
N LYS A 212 -4.90 -5.07 24.16
CA LYS A 212 -6.25 -4.73 24.63
C LYS A 212 -6.35 -4.59 26.15
N GLY A 213 -5.24 -4.76 26.88
CA GLY A 213 -5.20 -4.67 28.34
C GLY A 213 -5.82 -5.88 29.06
N LYS A 214 -5.98 -7.01 28.37
CA LYS A 214 -6.52 -8.24 28.95
C LYS A 214 -5.50 -8.89 29.88
N SER A 215 -5.98 -9.44 30.99
CA SER A 215 -5.15 -10.29 31.87
C SER A 215 -4.94 -11.67 31.25
N ASN A 216 -3.89 -12.39 31.67
CA ASN A 216 -3.65 -13.74 31.18
C ASN A 216 -4.83 -14.69 31.49
N HIS A 217 -5.47 -14.53 32.65
CA HIS A 217 -6.69 -15.26 33.00
C HIS A 217 -7.86 -14.97 32.05
N GLN A 218 -8.03 -13.72 31.60
CA GLN A 218 -9.08 -13.39 30.63
C GLN A 218 -8.82 -14.04 29.28
N LEU A 219 -7.57 -14.03 28.81
CA LEU A 219 -7.19 -14.72 27.57
C LEU A 219 -7.39 -16.24 27.68
N TRP A 220 -7.10 -16.82 28.85
CA TRP A 220 -7.38 -18.22 29.15
C TRP A 220 -8.88 -18.53 29.12
N PHE A 221 -9.69 -17.66 29.73
CA PHE A 221 -11.15 -17.83 29.72
C PHE A 221 -11.70 -17.77 28.29
N GLU A 222 -11.25 -16.81 27.48
CA GLU A 222 -11.62 -16.71 26.06
C GLU A 222 -11.23 -17.96 25.27
N LEU A 223 -10.08 -18.58 25.57
CA LEU A 223 -9.65 -19.83 24.97
C LEU A 223 -10.62 -20.97 25.30
N CYS A 224 -10.94 -21.14 26.57
CA CYS A 224 -11.89 -22.16 27.02
C CYS A 224 -13.27 -21.94 26.40
N GLU A 225 -13.76 -20.70 26.38
CA GLU A 225 -15.06 -20.35 25.79
C GLU A 225 -15.10 -20.67 24.28
N LEU A 226 -14.03 -20.34 23.55
CA LEU A 226 -13.94 -20.58 22.11
C LEU A 226 -13.94 -22.08 21.77
N ILE A 227 -13.20 -22.89 22.55
CA ILE A 227 -13.16 -24.35 22.39
C ILE A 227 -14.53 -24.96 22.73
N CYS A 228 -15.13 -24.58 23.86
CA CYS A 228 -16.42 -25.10 24.30
C CYS A 228 -17.55 -24.81 23.31
N LYS A 229 -17.53 -23.65 22.64
CA LYS A 229 -18.53 -23.29 21.63
C LYS A 229 -18.33 -24.04 20.30
N ASN A 230 -17.13 -24.53 20.01
CA ASN A 230 -16.78 -25.08 18.69
C ASN A 230 -15.95 -26.39 18.77
N PRO A 231 -16.39 -27.41 19.53
CA PRO A 231 -15.57 -28.59 19.81
C PRO A 231 -15.21 -29.40 18.56
N GLU A 232 -16.07 -29.45 17.55
CA GLU A 232 -15.86 -30.24 16.32
C GLU A 232 -14.84 -29.60 15.35
N GLN A 233 -14.66 -28.28 15.44
CA GLN A 233 -13.75 -27.54 14.56
C GLN A 233 -12.31 -27.57 15.08
N VAL A 234 -12.12 -27.75 16.39
CA VAL A 234 -10.80 -27.80 17.04
C VAL A 234 -10.21 -29.20 16.87
N LYS A 235 -9.18 -29.31 16.04
CA LYS A 235 -8.51 -30.58 15.71
C LYS A 235 -7.01 -30.54 16.00
N SER A 236 -6.42 -29.36 15.97
CA SER A 236 -4.97 -29.17 16.07
C SER A 236 -4.44 -29.23 17.50
N VAL A 237 -5.32 -29.26 18.51
CA VAL A 237 -4.92 -29.16 19.91
C VAL A 237 -5.63 -30.19 20.78
N GLU A 238 -4.87 -30.86 21.66
CA GLU A 238 -5.42 -31.77 22.67
C GLU A 238 -6.08 -30.98 23.80
N VAL A 239 -7.41 -30.84 23.73
CA VAL A 239 -8.23 -30.09 24.70
C VAL A 239 -7.98 -30.52 26.15
N ALA A 240 -7.76 -31.82 26.39
CA ALA A 240 -7.49 -32.35 27.72
C ALA A 240 -6.17 -31.84 28.32
N GLU A 241 -5.12 -31.71 27.49
CA GLU A 241 -3.82 -31.21 27.93
C GLU A 241 -3.87 -29.71 28.24
N ILE A 242 -4.62 -28.94 27.44
CA ILE A 242 -4.86 -27.51 27.68
C ILE A 242 -5.50 -27.31 29.05
N ILE A 243 -6.63 -27.97 29.31
CA ILE A 243 -7.37 -27.82 30.57
C ILE A 243 -6.48 -28.19 31.77
N LYS A 244 -5.70 -29.26 31.65
CA LYS A 244 -4.76 -29.69 32.69
C LYS A 244 -3.66 -28.66 32.97
N ASN A 245 -3.04 -28.10 31.92
CA ASN A 245 -2.00 -27.09 32.05
C ASN A 245 -2.54 -25.77 32.62
N GLY A 246 -3.76 -25.37 32.24
CA GLY A 246 -4.39 -24.19 32.82
C GLY A 246 -4.71 -24.33 34.30
N LEU A 247 -5.24 -25.49 34.69
CA LEU A 247 -5.48 -25.76 36.11
C LEU A 247 -4.18 -25.64 36.90
N GLN A 248 -3.07 -26.22 36.44
CA GLN A 248 -1.78 -26.11 37.13
C GLN A 248 -1.22 -24.68 37.19
N ASN A 249 -1.35 -23.89 36.13
CA ASN A 249 -0.77 -22.55 36.06
C ASN A 249 -1.59 -21.47 36.76
N PHE A 250 -2.90 -21.71 36.98
CA PHE A 250 -3.82 -20.72 37.52
C PHE A 250 -4.44 -21.10 38.88
N THR A 251 -4.08 -22.26 39.47
CA THR A 251 -4.49 -22.64 40.84
C THR A 251 -3.64 -22.05 41.95
N ASP A 252 -2.49 -21.44 41.66
CA ASP A 252 -1.62 -20.80 42.66
C ASP A 252 -1.94 -19.30 42.84
N GLY A 253 -3.21 -19.00 43.16
CA GLY A 253 -3.72 -17.67 43.50
C GLY A 253 -4.34 -17.62 44.89
#